data_AF-A0A4Q5XAR6-F1
#
_entry.id   AF-A0A4Q5XAR6-F1
#
_cell.length_a   1.000
_cell.length_b   1.000
_cell.length_c   1.000
_cell.angle_alpha   90.00
_cell.angle_beta   90.00
_cell.angle_gamma   90.00
#
_symmetry.space_group_name_H-M   'P 1'
#
loop_
_entity.id
_entity.type
_entity.pdbx_description
1 polymer ?
#
loop_
_entity_poly.entity_id
_entity_poly.type
_entity_poly.pdbx_seq_one_letter_code
_entity_poly.pdbx_strand_id
1 'polypeptide(L)'
;MPRPTALCRRRSLAVIGAITTAIASTLSSPARADMPAKPPAAEPVRPPEVAPSPARWRVSTETDVVRLALGSLSLHVMFRPPAAPRLRLSIGRVGGALPSVFHRLFDANKGWEAREQGAVLQGFYHLRNEGSTLFVGLGARFEAWEWRRPELAGKATGQQLFVMPSVGFRWFPTQSGFFVTPWVGFGVSAWNSGAGKLGEHTYEPLRFFPIAAVHVGYEL
;
A
#
# COMPACT_ATOMS: atom_id res chain seq x y z
N MET A 1 53.10 -16.11 20.54
CA MET A 1 51.90 -15.77 21.35
C MET A 1 50.68 -15.80 20.43
N PRO A 2 49.70 -16.70 20.64
CA PRO A 2 48.52 -16.79 19.79
C PRO A 2 47.46 -15.75 20.16
N ARG A 3 46.80 -15.16 19.15
CA ARG A 3 45.71 -14.17 19.31
C ARG A 3 44.39 -14.88 19.64
N PRO A 4 43.54 -14.32 20.52
CA PRO A 4 42.25 -14.92 20.86
C PRO A 4 41.23 -14.71 19.72
N THR A 5 40.57 -15.79 19.33
CA THR A 5 39.46 -15.87 18.38
C THR A 5 38.19 -15.30 19.03
N ALA A 6 37.63 -14.24 18.43
CA ALA A 6 36.38 -13.64 18.89
C ALA A 6 35.17 -14.48 18.45
N LEU A 7 34.42 -14.98 19.44
CA LEU A 7 33.17 -15.72 19.26
C LEU A 7 32.08 -14.79 18.68
N CYS A 8 31.68 -15.03 17.44
CA CYS A 8 30.55 -14.36 16.79
C CYS A 8 29.23 -14.93 17.34
N ARG A 9 28.60 -14.26 18.32
CA ARG A 9 27.25 -14.59 18.80
C ARG A 9 26.21 -14.06 17.82
N ARG A 10 25.70 -14.94 16.95
CA ARG A 10 24.46 -14.69 16.20
C ARG A 10 23.28 -14.72 17.18
N ARG A 11 22.63 -13.57 17.41
CA ARG A 11 21.30 -13.52 18.03
C ARG A 11 20.26 -13.54 16.92
N SER A 12 19.65 -14.70 16.71
CA SER A 12 18.46 -14.85 15.89
C SER A 12 17.28 -14.22 16.63
N LEU A 13 16.78 -13.08 16.14
CA LEU A 13 15.50 -12.52 16.56
C LEU A 13 14.40 -13.25 15.78
N ALA A 14 13.80 -14.24 16.43
CA ALA A 14 12.55 -14.84 15.99
C ALA A 14 11.42 -13.85 16.31
N VAL A 15 10.83 -13.23 15.29
CA VAL A 15 9.55 -12.53 15.42
C VAL A 15 8.47 -13.54 15.03
N ILE A 16 7.86 -14.14 16.05
CA ILE A 16 6.73 -15.06 15.92
C ILE A 16 5.45 -14.34 16.34
N GLY A 17 4.47 -14.36 15.43
CA GLY A 17 3.03 -14.43 15.72
C GLY A 17 2.35 -13.14 16.16
N ALA A 18 1.06 -12.94 15.93
CA ALA A 18 0.03 -13.72 15.24
C ALA A 18 -1.25 -12.89 15.35
N ILE A 19 -2.07 -12.74 14.30
CA ILE A 19 -3.52 -12.47 14.41
C ILE A 19 -4.20 -12.92 13.10
N THR A 20 -5.35 -13.58 12.99
CA THR A 20 -6.12 -14.57 13.78
C THR A 20 -7.08 -15.19 12.76
N THR A 21 -7.33 -16.49 12.90
CA THR A 21 -8.18 -17.34 12.08
C THR A 21 -9.62 -16.84 11.94
N ALA A 22 -10.18 -17.00 10.75
CA ALA A 22 -11.60 -16.78 10.46
C ALA A 22 -12.50 -17.69 11.31
N ILE A 23 -13.52 -17.11 11.93
CA ILE A 23 -14.63 -17.86 12.52
C ILE A 23 -15.57 -18.25 11.38
N ALA A 24 -15.55 -19.53 11.01
CA ALA A 24 -16.59 -20.12 10.17
C ALA A 24 -17.78 -20.48 11.07
N SER A 25 -18.82 -19.65 11.03
CA SER A 25 -20.12 -19.98 11.62
C SER A 25 -20.91 -20.84 10.64
N THR A 26 -20.93 -22.15 10.87
CA THR A 26 -21.91 -23.06 10.26
C THR A 26 -23.28 -22.79 10.89
N LEU A 27 -24.12 -22.02 10.21
CA LEU A 27 -25.54 -21.91 10.54
C LEU A 27 -26.26 -23.17 10.06
N SER A 28 -26.68 -24.00 10.99
CA SER A 28 -27.62 -25.10 10.75
C SER A 28 -28.99 -24.51 10.39
N SER A 29 -29.46 -24.75 9.17
CA SER A 29 -30.82 -24.37 8.77
C SER A 29 -31.86 -25.19 9.55
N PRO A 30 -32.86 -24.56 10.20
CA PRO A 30 -33.97 -25.30 10.78
C PRO A 30 -34.83 -25.94 9.68
N ALA A 31 -35.42 -27.10 10.01
CA ALA A 31 -36.34 -27.83 9.16
C ALA A 31 -37.52 -26.93 8.74
N ARG A 32 -37.76 -26.89 7.43
CA ARG A 32 -38.77 -26.05 6.78
C ARG A 32 -40.14 -26.66 7.02
N ALA A 33 -41.00 -25.98 7.77
CA ALA A 33 -42.41 -26.36 7.88
C ALA A 33 -43.10 -26.14 6.52
N ASP A 34 -43.90 -27.12 6.10
CA ASP A 34 -44.68 -27.09 4.86
C ASP A 34 -45.70 -25.95 4.91
N MET A 35 -45.41 -24.88 4.19
CA MET A 35 -46.33 -23.77 3.99
C MET A 35 -47.26 -24.04 2.80
N PRO A 36 -48.53 -23.58 2.88
CA PRO A 36 -49.49 -23.70 1.79
C PRO A 36 -49.00 -23.02 0.51
N ALA A 37 -49.35 -23.61 -0.64
CA ALA A 37 -48.92 -23.20 -1.96
C ALA A 37 -49.20 -21.70 -2.20
N LYS A 38 -48.13 -20.93 -2.41
CA LYS A 38 -48.20 -19.51 -2.75
C LYS A 38 -48.91 -19.36 -4.11
N PRO A 39 -49.94 -18.50 -4.24
CA PRO A 39 -50.60 -18.25 -5.51
C PRO A 39 -49.61 -17.80 -6.58
N PRO A 40 -49.88 -18.10 -7.88
CA PRO A 40 -48.97 -17.80 -8.97
C PRO A 40 -48.63 -16.30 -8.95
N ALA A 41 -47.36 -16.01 -8.72
CA ALA A 41 -46.87 -14.65 -8.68
C ALA A 41 -47.08 -14.02 -10.07
N ALA A 42 -47.67 -12.83 -10.09
CA ALA A 42 -47.77 -12.02 -11.31
C ALA A 42 -46.40 -11.93 -11.98
N GLU A 43 -46.39 -12.09 -13.30
CA GLU A 43 -45.17 -12.10 -14.10
C GLU A 43 -44.39 -10.81 -13.82
N PRO A 44 -43.14 -10.90 -13.31
CA PRO A 44 -42.40 -9.72 -12.89
C PRO A 44 -42.15 -8.84 -14.12
N VAL A 45 -42.72 -7.63 -14.11
CA VAL A 45 -42.45 -6.60 -15.11
C VAL A 45 -40.94 -6.40 -15.14
N ARG A 46 -40.28 -6.83 -16.22
CA ARG A 46 -38.84 -6.61 -16.38
C ARG A 46 -38.62 -5.10 -16.43
N PRO A 47 -37.74 -4.56 -15.56
CA PRO A 47 -37.31 -3.18 -15.72
C PRO A 47 -36.76 -2.98 -17.14
N PRO A 48 -36.99 -1.82 -17.76
CA PRO A 48 -36.41 -1.51 -19.06
C PRO A 48 -34.89 -1.72 -19.01
N GLU A 49 -34.37 -2.46 -19.98
CA GLU A 49 -32.95 -2.70 -20.16
C GLU A 49 -32.26 -1.35 -20.44
N VAL A 50 -31.58 -0.81 -19.44
CA VAL A 50 -30.85 0.46 -19.57
C VAL A 50 -29.66 0.21 -20.47
N ALA A 51 -29.65 0.86 -21.65
CA ALA A 51 -28.53 0.78 -22.58
C ALA A 51 -27.22 1.13 -21.86
N PRO A 52 -26.13 0.37 -22.06
CA PRO A 52 -24.86 0.64 -21.39
C PRO A 52 -24.35 2.02 -21.77
N SER A 53 -24.06 2.84 -20.76
CA SER A 53 -23.46 4.16 -20.95
C SER A 53 -22.12 4.02 -21.69
N PRO A 54 -21.79 4.90 -22.65
CA PRO A 54 -20.59 4.76 -23.45
C PRO A 54 -19.36 4.68 -22.55
N ALA A 55 -18.49 3.70 -22.81
CA ALA A 55 -17.30 3.48 -22.00
C ALA A 55 -16.36 4.69 -22.11
N ARG A 56 -16.04 5.33 -20.98
CA ARG A 56 -15.17 6.51 -20.89
C ARG A 56 -13.96 6.25 -20.02
N TRP A 57 -12.86 6.94 -20.31
CA TRP A 57 -11.73 7.04 -19.39
C TRP A 57 -12.18 7.76 -18.12
N ARG A 58 -11.75 7.24 -16.97
CA ARG A 58 -11.88 7.96 -15.70
C ARG A 58 -10.51 8.38 -15.19
N VAL A 59 -10.44 9.60 -14.70
CA VAL A 59 -9.19 10.18 -14.20
C VAL A 59 -9.41 10.56 -12.75
N SER A 60 -8.42 10.32 -11.90
CA SER A 60 -8.50 10.69 -10.49
C SER A 60 -7.18 11.20 -9.98
N THR A 61 -7.24 12.02 -8.95
CA THR A 61 -6.08 12.44 -8.17
C THR A 61 -6.26 12.02 -6.73
N GLU A 62 -5.17 11.65 -6.07
CA GLU A 62 -5.21 11.30 -4.65
C GLU A 62 -3.90 11.62 -3.92
N THR A 63 -4.00 11.78 -2.61
CA THR A 63 -2.88 11.99 -1.70
C THR A 63 -3.00 11.08 -0.48
N ASP A 64 -1.86 10.73 0.13
CA ASP A 64 -1.81 9.92 1.36
C ASP A 64 -1.83 10.83 2.59
N VAL A 65 -2.96 10.82 3.31
CA VAL A 65 -3.13 11.67 4.50
C VAL A 65 -2.21 11.24 5.65
N VAL A 66 -1.82 9.97 5.69
CA VAL A 66 -0.89 9.47 6.71
C VAL A 66 0.50 10.06 6.48
N ARG A 67 0.97 10.08 5.23
CA ARG A 67 2.25 10.70 4.89
C ARG A 67 2.24 12.21 5.10
N LEU A 68 1.16 12.89 4.74
CA LEU A 68 1.02 14.32 4.99
C LEU A 68 1.11 14.62 6.49
N ALA A 69 0.41 13.86 7.33
CA ALA A 69 0.47 13.99 8.79
C ALA A 69 1.89 13.74 9.36
N LEU A 70 2.70 12.95 8.66
CA LEU A 70 4.09 12.64 9.00
C LEU A 70 5.10 13.60 8.35
N GLY A 71 4.65 14.72 7.78
CA GLY A 71 5.53 15.73 7.18
C GLY A 71 6.12 15.30 5.82
N SER A 72 5.41 14.46 5.09
CA SER A 72 5.83 13.91 3.81
C SER A 72 4.75 14.06 2.73
N LEU A 73 5.18 14.23 1.48
CA LEU A 73 4.32 14.29 0.32
C LEU A 73 4.06 12.89 -0.26
N SER A 74 2.84 12.69 -0.74
CA SER A 74 2.44 11.60 -1.62
C SER A 74 1.33 12.10 -2.52
N LEU A 75 1.54 12.13 -3.83
CA LEU A 75 0.55 12.59 -4.81
C LEU A 75 0.53 11.63 -5.98
N HIS A 76 -0.67 11.26 -6.40
CA HIS A 76 -0.90 10.32 -7.48
C HIS A 76 -1.94 10.85 -8.45
N VAL A 77 -1.69 10.63 -9.75
CA VAL A 77 -2.70 10.70 -10.80
C VAL A 77 -3.00 9.28 -11.23
N MET A 78 -4.28 8.96 -11.37
CA MET A 78 -4.72 7.61 -11.71
C MET A 78 -5.72 7.59 -12.85
N PHE A 79 -5.66 6.53 -13.64
CA PHE A 79 -6.39 6.34 -14.88
C PHE A 79 -7.10 4.99 -14.84
N ARG A 80 -8.36 4.96 -15.27
CA ARG A 80 -9.13 3.74 -15.49
C ARG A 80 -9.52 3.64 -16.97
N PRO A 81 -8.94 2.71 -17.74
CA PRO A 81 -9.28 2.52 -19.13
C PRO A 81 -10.72 1.99 -19.28
N PRO A 82 -11.50 2.46 -20.27
CA PRO A 82 -12.85 1.97 -20.50
C PRO A 82 -12.92 0.48 -20.88
N ALA A 83 -11.89 -0.02 -21.59
CA ALA A 83 -11.77 -1.44 -21.93
C ALA A 83 -11.41 -2.33 -20.72
N ALA A 84 -10.99 -1.73 -19.59
CA ALA A 84 -10.59 -2.44 -18.39
C ALA A 84 -11.09 -1.68 -17.14
N PRO A 85 -12.42 -1.63 -16.89
CA PRO A 85 -13.00 -0.83 -15.81
C PRO A 85 -12.56 -1.27 -14.41
N ARG A 86 -12.05 -2.50 -14.28
CA ARG A 86 -11.49 -3.03 -13.03
C ARG A 86 -10.04 -2.63 -12.80
N LEU A 87 -9.34 -2.18 -13.83
CA LEU A 87 -7.93 -1.81 -13.76
C LEU A 87 -7.80 -0.31 -13.53
N ARG A 88 -7.08 0.07 -12.48
CA ARG A 88 -6.69 1.45 -12.19
C ARG A 88 -5.18 1.55 -12.18
N LEU A 89 -4.62 2.39 -13.05
CA LEU A 89 -3.19 2.60 -13.18
C LEU A 89 -2.82 3.96 -12.60
N SER A 90 -1.63 4.09 -12.04
CA SER A 90 -1.16 5.32 -11.43
C SER A 90 0.28 5.65 -11.79
N ILE A 91 0.52 6.94 -11.91
CA ILE A 91 1.83 7.55 -11.73
C ILE A 91 1.76 8.55 -10.58
N GLY A 92 2.81 8.62 -9.78
CA GLY A 92 2.85 9.49 -8.62
C GLY A 92 4.24 9.94 -8.23
N ARG A 93 4.28 10.81 -7.23
CA ARG A 93 5.48 11.33 -6.58
C ARG A 93 5.34 11.18 -5.08
N VAL A 94 6.43 10.82 -4.45
CA VAL A 94 6.56 10.70 -2.99
C VAL A 94 7.83 11.42 -2.56
N GLY A 95 7.83 11.96 -1.35
CA GLY A 95 9.06 12.49 -0.78
C GLY A 95 8.88 13.14 0.57
N GLY A 96 9.95 13.25 1.35
CA GLY A 96 9.91 13.81 2.69
C GLY A 96 10.88 13.13 3.63
N ALA A 97 10.83 13.50 4.89
CA ALA A 97 11.58 12.81 5.94
C ALA A 97 10.94 11.45 6.24
N LEU A 98 11.76 10.43 6.42
CA LEU A 98 11.29 9.15 6.92
C LEU A 98 10.99 9.31 8.42
N PRO A 99 9.80 8.92 8.89
CA PRO A 99 9.45 9.04 10.30
C PRO A 99 10.41 8.25 11.20
N SER A 100 10.77 8.83 12.34
CA SER A 100 11.73 8.22 13.28
C SER A 100 11.28 6.86 13.81
N VAL A 101 9.98 6.54 13.78
CA VAL A 101 9.47 5.20 14.10
C VAL A 101 10.10 4.12 13.22
N PHE A 102 10.35 4.38 11.94
CA PHE A 102 11.01 3.42 11.06
C PHE A 102 12.45 3.18 11.50
N HIS A 103 13.19 4.22 11.90
CA HIS A 103 14.55 4.05 12.42
C HIS A 103 14.61 3.29 13.76
N ARG A 104 13.55 3.36 14.58
CA ARG A 104 13.47 2.64 15.86
C ARG A 104 13.10 1.17 15.69
N LEU A 105 12.34 0.82 14.65
CA LEU A 105 11.99 -0.57 14.36
C LEU A 105 13.19 -1.38 13.84
N PHE A 106 14.23 -0.71 13.34
CA PHE A 106 15.43 -1.34 12.80
C PHE A 106 16.68 -0.83 13.52
N ASP A 107 17.13 -1.55 14.56
CA ASP A 107 18.23 -1.16 15.45
C ASP A 107 19.51 -0.72 14.71
N ALA A 108 19.81 -1.32 13.55
CA ALA A 108 20.99 -1.00 12.74
C ALA A 108 21.03 0.47 12.27
N ASN A 109 19.87 1.12 12.16
CA ASN A 109 19.73 2.49 11.67
C ASN A 109 19.49 3.52 12.78
N LYS A 110 19.74 3.16 14.04
CA LYS A 110 19.60 4.09 15.16
C LYS A 110 20.56 5.28 15.02
N GLY A 111 20.02 6.50 15.22
CA GLY A 111 20.75 7.76 15.11
C GLY A 111 20.85 8.32 13.70
N TRP A 112 20.34 7.60 12.70
CA TRP A 112 20.23 8.12 11.34
C TRP A 112 18.93 8.90 11.13
N GLU A 113 19.02 9.91 10.28
CA GLU A 113 17.89 10.57 9.63
C GLU A 113 17.90 10.20 8.15
N ALA A 114 16.73 9.90 7.60
CA ALA A 114 16.58 9.62 6.18
C ALA A 114 15.56 10.57 5.52
N ARG A 115 15.83 10.96 4.29
CA ARG A 115 14.88 11.63 3.41
C ARG A 115 14.80 10.88 2.09
N GLU A 116 13.60 10.75 1.56
CA GLU A 116 13.35 10.15 0.26
C GLU A 116 12.75 11.18 -0.70
N GLN A 117 13.03 11.03 -2.00
CA GLN A 117 12.21 11.57 -3.07
C GLN A 117 12.12 10.53 -4.19
N GLY A 118 10.95 10.35 -4.77
CA GLY A 118 10.78 9.28 -5.75
C GLY A 118 9.61 9.47 -6.69
N ALA A 119 9.60 8.61 -7.70
CA ALA A 119 8.47 8.39 -8.56
C ALA A 119 7.83 7.04 -8.23
N VAL A 120 6.51 6.97 -8.38
CA VAL A 120 5.73 5.79 -8.08
C VAL A 120 4.92 5.39 -9.31
N LEU A 121 4.91 4.10 -9.61
CA LEU A 121 4.00 3.48 -10.58
C LEU A 121 3.18 2.42 -9.85
N GLN A 122 1.87 2.43 -10.02
CA GLN A 122 0.99 1.45 -9.37
C GLN A 122 -0.10 0.96 -10.33
N GLY A 123 -0.52 -0.29 -10.14
CA GLY A 123 -1.71 -0.86 -10.75
C GLY A 123 -2.57 -1.53 -9.69
N PHE A 124 -3.87 -1.26 -9.73
CA PHE A 124 -4.88 -1.87 -8.85
C PHE A 124 -5.94 -2.57 -9.68
N TYR A 125 -6.21 -3.83 -9.35
CA TYR A 125 -7.30 -4.60 -9.91
C TYR A 125 -8.44 -4.69 -8.89
N HIS A 126 -9.53 -4.01 -9.18
CA HIS A 126 -10.73 -3.95 -8.36
C HIS A 126 -11.59 -5.21 -8.56
N LEU A 127 -12.18 -5.73 -7.48
CA LEU A 127 -13.00 -6.94 -7.52
C LEU A 127 -14.40 -6.71 -8.11
N ARG A 128 -14.79 -5.45 -8.30
CA ARG A 128 -16.06 -5.01 -8.89
C ARG A 128 -15.80 -3.85 -9.86
N ASN A 129 -16.68 -3.70 -10.85
CA ASN A 129 -16.58 -2.64 -11.87
C ASN A 129 -16.92 -1.25 -11.32
N GLU A 130 -17.79 -1.19 -10.31
CA GLU A 130 -18.35 0.07 -9.82
C GLU A 130 -18.45 0.12 -8.30
N GLY A 131 -18.56 1.35 -7.80
CA GLY A 131 -18.77 1.64 -6.39
C GLY A 131 -17.58 1.29 -5.50
N SER A 132 -17.90 1.06 -4.22
CA SER A 132 -16.91 0.72 -3.21
C SER A 132 -16.50 -0.74 -3.33
N THR A 133 -15.20 -1.00 -3.33
CA THR A 133 -14.70 -2.33 -3.73
C THR A 133 -13.31 -2.63 -3.20
N LEU A 134 -13.09 -3.91 -2.90
CA LEU A 134 -11.77 -4.44 -2.60
C LEU A 134 -10.90 -4.44 -3.86
N PHE A 135 -9.59 -4.36 -3.67
CA PHE A 135 -8.63 -4.51 -4.76
C PHE A 135 -7.38 -5.24 -4.31
N VAL A 136 -6.68 -5.80 -5.30
CA VAL A 136 -5.29 -6.25 -5.20
C VAL A 136 -4.43 -5.36 -6.08
N GLY A 137 -3.20 -5.11 -5.66
CA GLY A 137 -2.33 -4.13 -6.30
C GLY A 137 -0.88 -4.57 -6.40
N LEU A 138 -0.19 -3.92 -7.32
CA LEU A 138 1.26 -3.97 -7.43
C LEU A 138 1.77 -2.55 -7.68
N GLY A 139 2.75 -2.14 -6.89
CA GLY A 139 3.46 -0.87 -7.04
C GLY A 139 4.95 -1.08 -7.27
N ALA A 140 5.57 -0.13 -7.96
CA ALA A 140 7.00 0.07 -8.03
C ALA A 140 7.34 1.50 -7.64
N ARG A 141 8.37 1.70 -6.80
CA ARG A 141 8.86 3.02 -6.39
C ARG A 141 10.33 3.12 -6.71
N PHE A 142 10.74 4.14 -7.45
CA PHE A 142 12.15 4.46 -7.69
C PHE A 142 12.50 5.75 -6.97
N GLU A 143 13.44 5.66 -6.04
CA GLU A 143 13.63 6.67 -5.00
C GLU A 143 15.09 7.03 -4.86
N ALA A 144 15.39 8.31 -4.78
CA ALA A 144 16.65 8.83 -4.31
C ALA A 144 16.56 9.06 -2.80
N TRP A 145 17.59 8.64 -2.10
CA TRP A 145 17.70 8.70 -0.66
C TRP A 145 18.86 9.59 -0.23
N GLU A 146 18.64 10.28 0.89
CA GLU A 146 19.65 11.03 1.60
C GLU A 146 19.66 10.57 3.06
N TRP A 147 20.83 10.20 3.56
CA TRP A 147 21.03 9.76 4.94
C TRP A 147 21.99 10.68 5.67
N ARG A 148 21.64 11.06 6.89
CA ARG A 148 22.44 11.94 7.75
C ARG A 148 22.56 11.34 9.15
N ARG A 149 23.65 11.69 9.83
CA ARG A 149 23.81 11.53 11.28
C ARG A 149 24.10 12.91 11.86
N PRO A 150 23.26 13.46 12.75
CA PRO A 150 23.43 14.83 13.26
C PRO A 150 24.80 15.11 13.88
N GLU A 151 25.46 14.10 14.44
CA GLU A 151 26.77 14.17 15.06
C GLU A 151 27.96 14.13 14.07
N LEU A 152 27.70 13.89 12.78
CA LEU A 152 28.73 13.82 11.73
C LEU A 152 28.51 14.90 10.67
N ALA A 153 29.61 15.43 10.13
CA ALA A 153 29.55 16.33 8.99
C ALA A 153 29.21 15.55 7.70
N GLY A 154 28.32 16.13 6.88
CA GLY A 154 28.00 15.62 5.55
C GLY A 154 26.73 14.76 5.49
N LYS A 155 26.60 14.01 4.39
CA LYS A 155 25.46 13.14 4.08
C LYS A 155 25.89 12.02 3.16
N ALA A 156 25.24 10.86 3.28
CA ALA A 156 25.33 9.79 2.30
C ALA A 156 24.10 9.83 1.38
N THR A 157 24.25 9.33 0.16
CA THR A 157 23.15 9.27 -0.82
C THR A 157 23.11 7.92 -1.51
N GLY A 158 21.92 7.58 -2.02
CA GLY A 158 21.73 6.34 -2.76
C GLY A 158 20.41 6.35 -3.51
N GLN A 159 20.15 5.26 -4.22
CA GLN A 159 18.89 5.05 -4.90
C GLN A 159 18.35 3.67 -4.58
N GLN A 160 17.03 3.53 -4.62
CA GLN A 160 16.37 2.29 -4.29
C GLN A 160 15.18 2.08 -5.21
N LEU A 161 15.04 0.84 -5.69
CA LEU A 161 13.84 0.36 -6.36
C LEU A 161 13.11 -0.57 -5.41
N PHE A 162 11.86 -0.24 -5.11
CA PHE A 162 10.95 -1.09 -4.37
C PHE A 162 9.87 -1.65 -5.27
N VAL A 163 9.48 -2.88 -5.00
CA VAL A 163 8.27 -3.51 -5.54
C VAL A 163 7.35 -3.82 -4.37
N MET A 164 6.05 -3.60 -4.54
CA MET A 164 5.10 -3.62 -3.43
C MET A 164 3.77 -4.23 -3.86
N PRO A 165 3.54 -5.52 -3.61
CA PRO A 165 2.18 -6.05 -3.60
C PRO A 165 1.35 -5.36 -2.51
N SER A 166 0.06 -5.15 -2.79
CA SER A 166 -0.86 -4.52 -1.87
C SER A 166 -2.29 -5.07 -1.96
N VAL A 167 -3.04 -4.87 -0.89
CA VAL A 167 -4.49 -5.09 -0.83
C VAL A 167 -5.14 -3.88 -0.19
N GLY A 168 -6.35 -3.55 -0.60
CA GLY A 168 -7.07 -2.46 0.03
C GLY A 168 -8.53 -2.41 -0.33
N PHE A 169 -9.17 -1.34 0.11
CA PHE A 169 -10.57 -1.06 -0.15
C PHE A 169 -10.69 0.38 -0.63
N ARG A 170 -11.47 0.60 -1.69
CA ARG A 170 -11.83 1.95 -2.14
C ARG A 170 -13.27 2.22 -1.77
N TRP A 171 -13.53 3.32 -1.08
CA TRP A 171 -14.82 3.74 -0.58
C TRP A 171 -15.22 5.08 -1.17
N PHE A 172 -16.43 5.18 -1.71
CA PHE A 172 -17.05 6.43 -2.15
C PHE A 172 -18.15 6.81 -1.17
N PRO A 173 -17.91 7.70 -0.20
CA PRO A 173 -18.91 8.08 0.79
C PRO A 173 -20.03 8.97 0.21
N THR A 174 -19.78 9.58 -0.96
CA THR A 174 -20.73 10.45 -1.66
C THR A 174 -20.75 10.10 -3.15
N GLN A 175 -21.75 10.61 -3.88
CA GLN A 175 -21.82 10.49 -5.34
C GLN A 175 -21.00 11.56 -6.08
N SER A 176 -20.29 12.45 -5.37
CA SER A 176 -19.53 13.52 -6.02
C SER A 176 -18.28 13.02 -6.75
N GLY A 177 -17.82 11.80 -6.46
CA GLY A 177 -16.56 11.28 -6.97
C GLY A 177 -15.42 11.36 -5.95
N PHE A 178 -15.66 11.97 -4.78
CA PHE A 178 -14.76 11.87 -3.64
C PHE A 178 -14.67 10.42 -3.16
N PHE A 179 -13.46 9.99 -2.82
CA PHE A 179 -13.21 8.65 -2.30
C PHE A 179 -12.10 8.61 -1.26
N VAL A 180 -12.14 7.53 -0.47
CA VAL A 180 -11.12 7.15 0.52
C VAL A 180 -10.64 5.74 0.21
N THR A 181 -9.33 5.52 0.26
CA THR A 181 -8.70 4.24 -0.09
C THR A 181 -7.70 3.83 1.00
N PRO A 182 -8.15 3.18 2.09
CA PRO A 182 -7.24 2.49 2.99
C PRO A 182 -6.64 1.27 2.30
N TRP A 183 -5.33 1.09 2.46
CA TRP A 183 -4.63 -0.08 1.93
C TRP A 183 -3.40 -0.43 2.75
N VAL A 184 -2.98 -1.68 2.63
CA VAL A 184 -1.74 -2.19 3.19
C VAL A 184 -0.94 -2.88 2.10
N GLY A 185 0.37 -2.79 2.19
CA GLY A 185 1.28 -3.43 1.26
C GLY A 185 2.58 -3.83 1.94
N PHE A 186 3.36 -4.59 1.19
CA PHE A 186 4.63 -5.09 1.66
C PHE A 186 5.71 -4.73 0.66
N GLY A 187 6.53 -3.73 1.01
CA GLY A 187 7.62 -3.27 0.15
C GLY A 187 8.81 -4.23 0.22
N VAL A 188 9.30 -4.64 -0.94
CA VAL A 188 10.52 -5.43 -1.11
C VAL A 188 11.50 -4.64 -1.95
N SER A 189 12.72 -4.46 -1.45
CA SER A 189 13.78 -3.83 -2.22
C SER A 189 14.27 -4.78 -3.31
N ALA A 190 14.04 -4.39 -4.57
CA ALA A 190 14.50 -5.15 -5.74
C ALA A 190 15.90 -4.73 -6.17
N TRP A 191 16.29 -3.48 -5.90
CA TRP A 191 17.60 -2.95 -6.23
C TRP A 191 17.97 -1.78 -5.31
N ASN A 192 19.26 -1.63 -5.05
CA ASN A 192 19.84 -0.53 -4.29
C ASN A 192 21.14 -0.07 -4.96
N SER A 193 21.40 1.23 -4.95
CA SER A 193 22.71 1.82 -5.25
C SER A 193 23.13 2.83 -4.20
N GLY A 194 24.43 3.12 -4.20
CA GLY A 194 25.07 3.96 -3.19
C GLY A 194 25.52 3.16 -1.99
N ALA A 195 26.60 3.62 -1.37
CA ALA A 195 26.98 3.17 -0.04
C ALA A 195 26.33 4.17 0.92
N GLY A 196 25.39 3.74 1.76
CA GLY A 196 24.85 4.55 2.86
C GLY A 196 25.90 4.84 3.95
N LYS A 197 27.16 5.10 3.56
CA LYS A 197 28.31 5.20 4.45
C LYS A 197 28.65 6.66 4.70
N LEU A 198 28.77 7.03 5.98
CA LEU A 198 29.19 8.34 6.45
C LEU A 198 30.26 8.14 7.53
N GLY A 199 31.52 8.41 7.18
CA GLY A 199 32.66 8.01 8.02
C GLY A 199 32.72 6.49 8.21
N GLU A 200 32.83 6.03 9.46
CA GLU A 200 32.79 4.61 9.82
C GLU A 200 31.37 4.04 9.97
N HIS A 201 30.33 4.88 9.85
CA HIS A 201 28.96 4.46 10.02
C HIS A 201 28.34 4.06 8.69
N THR A 202 27.56 2.98 8.69
CA THR A 202 26.82 2.50 7.53
C THR A 202 25.33 2.48 7.86
N TYR A 203 24.51 3.07 6.98
CA TYR A 203 23.07 2.91 6.94
C TYR A 203 22.74 1.60 6.22
N GLU A 204 21.85 0.81 6.81
CA GLU A 204 21.36 -0.42 6.22
C GLU A 204 20.01 -0.16 5.53
N PRO A 205 19.94 -0.18 4.18
CA PRO A 205 18.68 0.00 3.47
C PRO A 205 17.65 -1.05 3.88
N LEU A 206 16.39 -0.62 3.99
CA LEU A 206 15.29 -1.51 4.33
C LEU A 206 15.10 -2.51 3.18
N ARG A 207 15.29 -3.81 3.46
CA ARG A 207 15.02 -4.87 2.48
C ARG A 207 13.53 -5.16 2.37
N PHE A 208 12.85 -5.09 3.51
CA PHE A 208 11.43 -5.37 3.68
C PHE A 208 10.83 -4.32 4.60
N PHE A 209 9.65 -3.81 4.25
CA PHE A 209 8.94 -2.86 5.12
C PHE A 209 7.44 -2.93 4.86
N PRO A 210 6.62 -3.14 5.92
CA PRO A 210 5.19 -3.02 5.80
C PRO A 210 4.81 -1.56 5.57
N ILE A 211 3.83 -1.33 4.71
CA ILE A 211 3.25 -0.02 4.48
C ILE A 211 1.74 -0.11 4.78
N ALA A 212 1.26 0.87 5.52
CA ALA A 212 -0.16 1.17 5.62
C ALA A 212 -0.36 2.62 5.19
N ALA A 213 -1.38 2.88 4.40
CA ALA A 213 -1.67 4.20 3.88
C ALA A 213 -3.18 4.41 3.76
N VAL A 214 -3.57 5.68 3.81
CA VAL A 214 -4.96 6.09 3.60
C VAL A 214 -4.94 7.17 2.55
N HIS A 215 -5.35 6.82 1.34
CA HIS A 215 -5.43 7.80 0.27
C HIS A 215 -6.80 8.46 0.27
N VAL A 216 -6.84 9.76 0.03
CA VAL A 216 -8.07 10.51 -0.24
C VAL A 216 -7.95 11.18 -1.59
N GLY A 217 -9.03 11.21 -2.34
CA GLY A 217 -8.98 11.71 -3.71
C GLY A 217 -10.33 11.98 -4.33
N TYR A 218 -10.29 12.36 -5.60
CA TYR A 218 -11.46 12.65 -6.41
C TYR A 218 -11.36 11.99 -7.78
N GLU A 219 -12.44 11.42 -8.27
CA GLU A 219 -12.56 10.81 -9.60
C GLU A 219 -13.53 11.61 -10.48
N LEU A 220 -13.10 11.86 -11.71
CA LEU A 220 -13.81 12.53 -12.79
C LEU A 220 -14.19 11.52 -13.88
#